data_AF-A0A0F9LK03-F1
#
_entry.id   AF-A0A0F9LK03-F1
#
_cell.length_a   1.000
_cell.length_b   1.000
_cell.length_c   1.000
_cell.angle_alpha   90.00
_cell.angle_beta   90.00
_cell.angle_gamma   90.00
#
_symmetry.space_group_name_H-M   'P 1'
#
loop_
_entity.id
_entity.type
_entity.pdbx_description
1 polymer ?
#
loop_
_entity_poly.entity_id
_entity_poly.type
_entity_poly.pdbx_seq_one_letter_code
_entity_poly.pdbx_strand_id
1 'polypeptide(L)'
;HFSHMLLALEAARFHQGIALTNDYMLSTRKDSEEFVRLPCHPLVTGDTFYFAWKTSRRQERGIQILRRWLVGQAIEGGLRGEVA
;
A
#
# COMPACT_ATOMS: atom_id res chain seq x y z
N HIS A 1 -13.14 -0.39 -8.29
CA HIS A 1 -11.92 -0.62 -9.08
C HIS A 1 -11.10 -1.67 -8.36
N PHE A 2 -10.87 -2.82 -8.98
CA PHE A 2 -9.87 -3.77 -8.52
C PHE A 2 -8.48 -3.20 -8.85
N SER A 3 -7.51 -3.40 -7.98
CA SER A 3 -6.13 -3.07 -8.32
C SER A 3 -5.68 -3.98 -9.46
N HIS A 4 -5.32 -3.41 -10.60
CA HIS A 4 -4.76 -4.15 -11.73
C HIS A 4 -3.52 -4.96 -11.31
N MET A 5 -2.76 -4.46 -10.33
CA MET A 5 -1.62 -5.19 -9.77
C MET A 5 -2.05 -6.43 -8.99
N LEU A 6 -3.14 -6.38 -8.21
CA LEU A 6 -3.63 -7.57 -7.50
C LEU A 6 -4.14 -8.63 -8.48
N LEU A 7 -4.82 -8.21 -9.56
CA LEU A 7 -5.27 -9.14 -10.60
C LEU A 7 -4.09 -9.76 -11.36
N ALA A 8 -3.07 -8.97 -11.70
CA ALA A 8 -1.87 -9.47 -12.35
C ALA A 8 -1.10 -10.43 -11.43
N LEU A 9 -1.05 -10.13 -10.12
CA LEU A 9 -0.46 -11.01 -9.11
C LEU A 9 -1.17 -12.36 -9.08
N GLU A 10 -2.50 -12.36 -8.92
CA GLU A 10 -3.28 -13.60 -8.89
C GLU A 10 -3.17 -14.39 -10.21
N ALA A 11 -3.19 -13.74 -11.36
CA ALA A 11 -2.98 -14.40 -12.65
C ALA A 11 -1.62 -15.11 -12.71
N ALA A 12 -0.55 -14.50 -12.21
CA ALA A 12 0.77 -15.14 -12.13
C ALA A 12 0.77 -16.36 -11.19
N ARG A 13 0.05 -16.29 -10.05
CA ARG A 13 -0.09 -17.41 -9.10
C ARG A 13 -0.78 -18.62 -9.70
N PHE A 14 -1.82 -18.39 -10.50
CA PHE A 14 -2.55 -19.44 -11.21
C PHE A 14 -1.92 -19.81 -12.57
N HIS A 15 -0.64 -19.49 -12.76
CA HIS A 15 0.16 -19.84 -13.94
C HIS A 15 -0.41 -19.30 -15.26
N GLN A 16 -1.15 -18.18 -15.21
CA GLN A 16 -1.73 -17.51 -16.38
C GLN A 16 -0.83 -16.41 -16.95
N GLY A 17 0.43 -16.30 -16.49
CA GLY A 17 1.38 -15.32 -16.99
C GLY A 17 2.54 -15.04 -16.05
N ILE A 18 3.23 -13.93 -16.30
CA ILE A 18 4.36 -13.43 -15.49
C ILE A 18 4.01 -12.02 -15.02
N ALA A 19 4.31 -11.71 -13.76
CA ALA A 19 4.09 -10.39 -13.18
C ALA A 19 5.34 -9.90 -12.44
N LEU A 20 5.61 -8.59 -12.55
CA LEU A 20 6.51 -7.87 -11.67
C LEU A 20 5.65 -7.11 -10.65
N THR A 21 5.96 -7.26 -9.37
CA THR A 21 5.20 -6.63 -8.28
C THR A 21 6.15 -6.04 -7.25
N ASN A 22 5.66 -5.05 -6.51
CA ASN A 22 6.41 -4.48 -5.39
C ASN A 22 6.34 -5.40 -4.18
N ASP A 23 7.38 -5.32 -3.33
CA ASP A 23 7.52 -6.13 -2.13
C ASP A 23 6.34 -5.98 -1.16
N TYR A 24 5.77 -4.78 -1.02
CA TYR A 24 4.61 -4.52 -0.18
C TYR A 24 3.30 -5.15 -0.67
N MET A 25 3.25 -5.70 -1.89
CA MET A 25 2.09 -6.45 -2.38
C MET A 25 2.12 -7.92 -1.98
N LEU A 26 3.26 -8.41 -1.50
CA LEU A 26 3.41 -9.76 -0.97
C LEU A 26 3.20 -9.69 0.54
N SER A 27 2.11 -10.28 1.02
CA SER A 27 1.65 -10.13 2.41
C SER A 27 1.80 -11.40 3.24
N THR A 28 2.14 -12.53 2.62
CA THR A 28 2.23 -13.80 3.34
C THR A 28 3.48 -14.61 3.00
N ARG A 29 3.92 -15.48 3.93
CA ARG A 29 4.97 -16.47 3.68
C ARG A 29 4.66 -17.38 2.49
N LYS A 30 3.37 -17.62 2.21
CA LYS A 30 2.94 -18.44 1.08
C LYS A 30 3.32 -17.80 -0.26
N ASP A 31 3.28 -16.47 -0.33
CA ASP A 31 3.68 -15.72 -1.52
C ASP A 31 5.18 -15.94 -1.81
N SER A 32 6.03 -16.11 -0.79
CA SER A 32 7.47 -16.32 -1.00
C SER A 32 7.83 -17.69 -1.61
N GLU A 33 6.90 -18.65 -1.62
CA GLU A 33 7.09 -19.96 -2.27
C GLU A 33 6.69 -19.91 -3.77
N GLU A 34 5.75 -19.04 -4.12
CA GLU A 34 5.22 -18.90 -5.49
C GLU A 34 5.98 -17.85 -6.33
N PHE A 35 6.70 -16.94 -5.68
CA PHE A 35 7.41 -15.82 -6.33
C PHE A 35 8.91 -15.84 -6.05
N VAL A 36 9.70 -15.57 -7.08
CA VAL A 36 11.15 -15.42 -6.96
C VAL A 36 11.51 -13.95 -6.74
N ARG A 37 12.17 -13.65 -5.62
CA ARG A 37 12.70 -12.30 -5.36
C ARG A 37 13.93 -12.04 -6.22
N LEU A 38 13.84 -11.07 -7.13
CA LEU A 38 14.98 -10.65 -7.94
C LEU A 38 15.96 -9.79 -7.12
N PRO A 39 17.28 -9.98 -7.29
CA PRO A 39 18.28 -9.14 -6.64
C PRO A 39 18.30 -7.75 -7.30
N CYS A 40 17.60 -6.80 -6.70
CA CYS A 40 17.57 -5.40 -7.13
C CYS A 40 17.97 -4.48 -5.98
N HIS A 41 18.60 -3.34 -6.30
CA HIS A 41 18.80 -2.29 -5.32
C HIS A 41 17.45 -1.67 -4.93
N PRO A 42 17.16 -1.45 -3.64
CA PRO A 42 15.98 -0.70 -3.22
C PRO A 42 16.02 0.69 -3.85
N LEU A 43 14.96 1.04 -4.60
CA LEU A 43 14.78 2.38 -5.13
C LEU A 43 13.73 3.09 -4.28
N VAL A 44 14.14 4.10 -3.53
CA VAL A 44 13.20 5.00 -2.86
C VAL A 44 12.61 5.89 -3.95
N THR A 45 11.36 5.61 -4.34
CA THR A 45 10.68 6.29 -5.45
C THR A 45 10.23 7.71 -5.10
N GLY A 46 10.16 8.04 -3.81
CA GLY A 46 9.59 9.31 -3.34
C GLY A 46 8.06 9.38 -3.49
N ASP A 47 7.41 8.25 -3.75
CA ASP A 47 5.95 8.20 -3.92
C ASP A 47 5.22 8.65 -2.66
N THR A 48 4.13 9.41 -2.85
CA THR A 48 3.26 9.87 -1.77
C THR A 48 1.93 9.11 -1.82
N PHE A 49 1.59 8.44 -0.72
CA PHE A 49 0.31 7.75 -0.57
C PHE A 49 -0.75 8.67 0.05
N TYR A 50 -1.95 8.66 -0.52
CA TYR A 50 -3.06 9.47 -0.05
C TYR A 50 -4.18 8.60 0.52
N PHE A 51 -4.68 8.99 1.70
CA PHE A 51 -5.92 8.47 2.25
C PHE A 51 -7.09 9.29 1.70
N ALA A 52 -7.97 8.66 0.91
CA ALA A 52 -9.13 9.30 0.30
C ALA A 52 -10.44 8.76 0.88
N TRP A 53 -11.47 9.62 0.95
CA TRP A 53 -12.82 9.25 1.35
C TRP A 53 -13.85 10.04 0.53
N LYS A 54 -15.09 9.54 0.45
CA LYS A 54 -16.18 10.27 -0.21
C LYS A 54 -16.48 11.57 0.54
N THR A 55 -16.56 12.70 -0.16
CA THR A 55 -16.80 14.02 0.43
C THR A 55 -18.08 14.11 1.26
N SER A 56 -19.12 13.38 0.87
CA SER A 56 -20.39 13.28 1.62
C SER A 56 -20.21 12.65 3.01
N ARG A 57 -19.19 11.81 3.18
CA ARG A 57 -18.88 11.09 4.43
C ARG A 57 -17.89 11.83 5.33
N ARG A 58 -17.43 13.03 4.97
CA ARG A 58 -16.40 13.79 5.72
C ARG A 58 -16.76 14.08 7.18
N GLN A 59 -18.05 14.10 7.51
CA GLN A 59 -18.54 14.34 8.87
C GLN A 59 -18.74 13.04 9.68
N GLU A 60 -18.52 11.88 9.08
CA GLU A 60 -18.59 10.62 9.83
C GLU A 60 -17.49 10.57 10.89
N ARG A 61 -17.90 10.39 12.15
CA ARG A 61 -17.00 10.36 13.31
C ARG A 61 -15.87 9.35 13.12
N GLY A 62 -16.16 8.18 12.58
CA GLY A 62 -15.15 7.14 12.32
C GLY A 62 -14.07 7.59 11.34
N ILE A 63 -14.45 8.26 10.24
CA ILE A 63 -13.51 8.79 9.24
C ILE A 63 -12.63 9.88 9.86
N GLN A 64 -13.21 10.75 10.69
CA GLN A 64 -12.44 11.81 11.36
C GLN A 64 -11.44 11.26 12.38
N ILE A 65 -11.84 10.25 13.15
CA ILE A 65 -10.94 9.59 14.12
C ILE A 65 -9.78 8.92 13.37
N LEU A 66 -10.08 8.13 12.33
CA LEU A 66 -9.05 7.47 11.54
C LEU A 66 -8.11 8.47 10.88
N ARG A 67 -8.63 9.55 10.29
CA ARG A 67 -7.80 10.62 9.71
C ARG A 67 -6.86 11.22 10.73
N ARG A 68 -7.36 11.60 11.92
CA ARG A 68 -6.53 12.20 12.98
C ARG A 68 -5.48 11.21 13.48
N TRP A 69 -5.87 9.95 13.67
CA TRP A 69 -4.95 8.90 14.08
C TRP A 69 -3.82 8.69 13.06
N LEU A 70 -4.14 8.58 11.76
CA LEU A 70 -3.14 8.43 10.70
C LEU A 70 -2.14 9.59 10.67
N VAL A 71 -2.62 10.83 10.81
CA VAL A 71 -1.75 12.01 10.87
C VAL A 71 -0.87 11.98 12.13
N GLY A 72 -1.44 11.63 13.29
CA GLY A 72 -0.70 11.50 14.54
C GLY A 72 0.42 10.47 14.44
N GLN A 73 0.12 9.28 13.92
CA GLN A 73 1.12 8.22 13.70
C GLN A 73 2.22 8.64 12.72
N ALA A 74 1.87 9.39 11.66
CA ALA A 74 2.86 9.89 10.71
C ALA A 74 3.80 10.91 11.36
N ILE A 75 3.30 11.74 12.27
CA ILE A 75 4.10 12.71 13.03
C ILE A 75 4.98 11.98 14.06
N GLU A 76 4.39 11.13 14.90
CA GLU A 76 5.12 10.35 15.92
C GLU A 76 6.23 9.48 15.31
N GLY A 77 5.97 8.90 14.13
CA GLY A 77 6.93 8.09 13.38
C GLY A 77 7.95 8.89 12.56
N GLY A 78 7.91 10.23 12.58
CA GLY A 78 8.82 11.10 11.81
C GLY A 78 8.62 11.06 10.29
N LEU A 79 7.55 10.41 9.81
CA LEU A 79 7.19 10.32 8.38
C LEU A 79 6.55 11.60 7.85
N ARG A 80 6.10 12.47 8.76
CA ARG A 80 5.57 13.79 8.47
C ARG A 80 6.06 14.77 9.52
N GLY A 81 6.62 15.91 9.10
CA GLY A 81 6.93 16.99 10.05
C GLY A 81 5.65 17.48 10.75
N GLU A 82 5.78 17.90 12.01
CA GLU A 82 4.76 18.75 12.63
C GLU A 82 4.64 20.02 11.78
N VAL A 83 3.58 20.13 11.00
CA VAL A 83 3.34 21.37 10.26
C VAL A 83 2.60 22.33 11.18
N ALA A 84 3.20 23.51 11.33
CA ALA A 84 2.73 24.71 12.03
C ALA A 84 1.26 25.09 11.77
#